data_AF-A0AAV8D0I7-F1
#
_entry.id   AF-A0AAV8D0I7-F1
#
_cell.length_a   1.000
_cell.length_b   1.000
_cell.length_c   1.000
_cell.angle_alpha   90.00
_cell.angle_beta   90.00
_cell.angle_gamma   90.00
#
_symmetry.space_group_name_H-M   'P 1'
#
loop_
_entity.id
_entity.type
_entity.pdbx_description
1 polymer ?
#
loop_
_entity_poly.entity_id
_entity_poly.type
_entity_poly.pdbx_seq_one_letter_code
_entity_poly.pdbx_strand_id
1 'polypeptide(L)'
;MASSSSSSAMALRRWELENQIAGSEEADRDLIYWYDEAANSRAQQEKPWSTDPHFFKKVKVSALALLKMVVHARSGGSIEVMGLMQGKTLGDTILVMDAFALPVEGTETRVNAQADAYEYMVDYSTTNKQVARPENVVGWYHSHPGYGCWLSGIDVSTQMLNQQFQEPFLAVVIDPTRTVSAGKVDIGAFRTYPQGYKPPDDPVSEYQTIPLNKIEDFGVHCKQYYALDITYFKSSLDSHLLDLLWNKYWVNTLSSSPILASRDYVAGQIFDLADKLEQAENQMASARYGSYMSSSQRKKEPEESQLTKITRDSSKITAEQVHGLMSQVRIPSGFSYGPFKNSTTNFQNFIWTL
;
A
#
# COMPACT_ATOMS: atom_id res chain seq x y z
N MET A 1 -12.56 -26.98 -26.80
CA MET A 1 -12.98 -26.60 -25.44
C MET A 1 -11.82 -26.48 -24.44
N ALA A 2 -10.55 -26.37 -24.88
CA ALA A 2 -9.39 -26.36 -23.98
C ALA A 2 -8.63 -25.02 -23.93
N SER A 3 -9.03 -24.00 -24.70
CA SER A 3 -8.27 -22.73 -24.78
C SER A 3 -8.73 -21.68 -23.77
N SER A 4 -9.93 -21.80 -23.20
CA SER A 4 -10.53 -20.80 -22.32
C SER A 4 -10.25 -20.99 -20.81
N SER A 5 -9.25 -21.78 -20.44
CA SER A 5 -8.79 -21.93 -19.05
C SER A 5 -7.35 -21.45 -18.84
N SER A 6 -6.62 -21.16 -19.93
CA SER A 6 -5.19 -20.82 -19.94
C SER A 6 -4.84 -19.39 -19.43
N SER A 7 -5.12 -18.29 -20.13
CA SER A 7 -5.12 -16.87 -19.70
C SER A 7 -5.88 -16.40 -18.45
N SER A 8 -6.86 -17.11 -17.88
CA SER A 8 -7.48 -16.74 -16.61
C SER A 8 -6.53 -17.19 -15.53
N ALA A 9 -5.99 -18.40 -15.69
CA ALA A 9 -4.82 -18.85 -14.96
C ALA A 9 -3.58 -17.99 -15.25
N MET A 10 -3.37 -17.42 -16.45
CA MET A 10 -2.24 -16.49 -16.68
C MET A 10 -2.46 -15.11 -16.06
N ALA A 11 -3.67 -14.56 -16.07
CA ALA A 11 -3.99 -13.27 -15.45
C ALA A 11 -3.96 -13.36 -13.92
N LEU A 12 -4.48 -14.45 -13.36
CA LEU A 12 -4.34 -14.77 -11.94
C LEU A 12 -2.88 -14.98 -11.58
N ARG A 13 -2.13 -15.80 -12.33
CA ARG A 13 -0.69 -15.98 -12.10
C ARG A 13 0.06 -14.66 -12.23
N ARG A 14 -0.30 -13.80 -13.19
CA ARG A 14 0.31 -12.48 -13.33
C ARG A 14 0.03 -11.62 -12.10
N TRP A 15 -1.21 -11.59 -11.62
CA TRP A 15 -1.57 -10.90 -10.37
C TRP A 15 -0.84 -11.49 -9.15
N GLU A 16 -0.74 -12.81 -9.03
CA GLU A 16 -0.01 -13.49 -7.96
C GLU A 16 1.50 -13.19 -7.99
N LEU A 17 2.08 -13.12 -9.19
CA LEU A 17 3.51 -12.86 -9.41
C LEU A 17 3.84 -11.37 -9.23
N GLU A 18 2.95 -10.47 -9.68
CA GLU A 18 3.03 -9.02 -9.45
C GLU A 18 2.89 -8.65 -7.97
N ASN A 19 2.18 -9.48 -7.19
CA ASN A 19 2.03 -9.31 -5.75
C ASN A 19 2.91 -10.26 -4.91
N GLN A 20 3.85 -11.01 -5.50
CA GLN A 20 4.77 -11.89 -4.76
C GLN A 20 4.08 -12.90 -3.81
N ILE A 21 2.94 -13.46 -4.20
CA ILE A 21 2.24 -14.49 -3.42
C ILE A 21 3.06 -15.79 -3.54
N ALA A 22 3.76 -16.18 -2.47
CA ALA A 22 4.60 -17.37 -2.45
C ALA A 22 3.75 -18.65 -2.58
N GLY A 23 4.04 -19.47 -3.59
CA GLY A 23 3.42 -20.79 -3.77
C GLY A 23 4.10 -21.85 -2.90
N SER A 24 3.73 -21.96 -1.61
CA SER A 24 4.09 -23.15 -0.81
C SER A 24 3.22 -24.35 -1.20
N GLU A 25 3.64 -25.57 -0.86
CA GLU A 25 2.86 -26.80 -1.09
C GLU A 25 1.48 -26.71 -0.42
N GLU A 26 0.43 -27.28 -1.04
CA GLU A 26 -0.98 -27.03 -0.67
C GLU A 26 -1.34 -27.36 0.79
N ALA A 27 -0.66 -28.33 1.41
CA ALA A 27 -0.86 -28.68 2.81
C ALA A 27 -0.22 -27.69 3.80
N ASP A 28 0.87 -27.02 3.40
CA ASP A 28 1.59 -26.06 4.25
C ASP A 28 0.98 -24.65 4.20
N ARG A 29 0.18 -24.34 3.18
CA ARG A 29 -0.49 -23.04 3.03
C ARG A 29 -1.48 -22.75 4.15
N ASP A 30 -2.18 -23.75 4.64
CA ASP A 30 -3.26 -23.55 5.61
C ASP A 30 -2.75 -23.60 7.07
N LEU A 31 -1.54 -24.14 7.31
CA LEU A 31 -0.90 -24.13 8.63
C LEU A 31 -0.68 -22.71 9.16
N ILE A 32 -0.51 -21.73 8.28
CA ILE A 32 -0.37 -20.32 8.66
C ILE A 32 -1.62 -19.79 9.40
N TYR A 33 -2.79 -20.40 9.20
CA TYR A 33 -4.04 -20.02 9.86
C TYR A 33 -4.19 -20.65 11.24
N TRP A 34 -3.42 -21.68 11.59
CA TRP A 34 -3.49 -22.31 12.90
C TRP A 34 -3.06 -21.33 14.01
N TYR A 35 -3.91 -21.10 15.01
CA TYR A 35 -3.59 -20.26 16.17
C TYR A 35 -3.08 -21.10 17.34
N ASP A 36 -1.78 -20.98 17.66
CA ASP A 36 -1.19 -21.56 18.87
C ASP A 36 -1.16 -20.49 19.98
N GLU A 37 -2.11 -20.59 20.90
CA GLU A 37 -2.26 -19.67 22.03
C GLU A 37 -1.07 -19.73 22.99
N ALA A 38 -0.46 -20.90 23.18
CA ALA A 38 0.67 -21.08 24.08
C ALA A 38 1.96 -20.49 23.48
N ALA A 39 2.17 -20.63 22.17
CA ALA A 39 3.28 -19.96 21.49
C ALA A 39 3.14 -18.43 21.51
N ASN A 40 1.95 -17.90 21.21
CA ASN A 40 1.71 -16.47 21.20
C ASN A 40 1.86 -15.86 22.61
N SER A 41 1.36 -16.56 23.64
CA SER A 41 1.50 -16.14 25.04
C SER A 41 2.96 -16.13 25.49
N ARG A 42 3.78 -17.11 25.06
CA ARG A 42 5.22 -17.13 25.34
C ARG A 42 5.95 -15.96 24.67
N ALA A 43 5.68 -15.70 23.39
CA ALA A 43 6.27 -14.57 22.67
C ALA A 43 5.96 -13.23 23.37
N GLN A 44 4.72 -13.07 23.86
CA GLN A 44 4.28 -11.87 24.58
C GLN A 44 4.94 -11.72 25.97
N GLN A 45 5.34 -12.82 26.61
CA GLN A 45 6.07 -12.82 27.87
C GLN A 45 7.56 -12.53 27.67
N GLU A 46 8.17 -13.16 26.66
CA GLU A 46 9.61 -13.03 26.37
C GLU A 46 9.96 -11.67 25.75
N LYS A 47 9.03 -11.06 24.99
CA LYS A 47 9.19 -9.76 24.34
C LYS A 47 10.54 -9.58 23.63
N PRO A 48 10.90 -10.45 22.67
CA PRO A 48 12.20 -10.40 22.01
C PRO A 48 12.46 -9.05 21.31
N TRP A 49 11.42 -8.41 20.80
CA TRP A 49 11.44 -7.06 20.20
C TRP A 49 11.84 -5.93 21.17
N SER A 50 11.84 -6.15 22.48
CA SER A 50 12.36 -5.16 23.44
C SER A 50 13.89 -5.07 23.43
N THR A 51 14.58 -6.10 22.92
CA THR A 51 16.05 -6.13 22.86
C THR A 51 16.62 -5.59 21.56
N ASP A 52 15.90 -5.79 20.46
CA ASP A 52 16.30 -5.34 19.12
C ASP A 52 15.18 -4.48 18.50
N PRO A 53 15.40 -3.15 18.32
CA PRO A 53 14.46 -2.27 17.65
C PRO A 53 14.10 -2.70 16.21
N HIS A 54 14.95 -3.48 15.56
CA HIS A 54 14.79 -4.02 14.20
C HIS A 54 14.41 -5.50 14.19
N PHE A 55 13.86 -6.03 15.29
CA PHE A 55 13.46 -7.43 15.41
C PHE A 55 12.46 -7.85 14.32
N PHE A 56 11.41 -7.05 14.11
CA PHE A 56 10.41 -7.32 13.07
C PHE A 56 10.88 -6.77 11.74
N LYS A 57 10.99 -7.65 10.74
CA LYS A 57 11.48 -7.31 9.39
C LYS A 57 10.43 -7.52 8.31
N LYS A 58 9.46 -8.39 8.58
CA LYS A 58 8.48 -8.85 7.60
C LYS A 58 7.07 -8.71 8.12
N VAL A 59 6.15 -8.44 7.21
CA VAL A 59 4.72 -8.58 7.44
C VAL A 59 4.12 -9.52 6.40
N LYS A 60 3.26 -10.42 6.87
CA LYS A 60 2.42 -11.28 6.03
C LYS A 60 0.98 -10.83 6.15
N VAL A 61 0.38 -10.38 5.06
CA VAL A 61 -1.01 -9.91 5.03
C VAL A 61 -1.88 -10.93 4.30
N SER A 62 -2.98 -11.36 4.93
CA SER A 62 -3.94 -12.26 4.29
C SER A 62 -4.62 -11.55 3.11
N ALA A 63 -4.93 -12.28 2.04
CA ALA A 63 -5.64 -11.72 0.90
C ALA A 63 -7.00 -11.12 1.30
N LEU A 64 -7.67 -11.70 2.31
CA LEU A 64 -8.92 -11.20 2.87
C LEU A 64 -8.73 -9.85 3.57
N ALA A 65 -7.73 -9.74 4.45
CA ALA A 65 -7.43 -8.50 5.16
C ALA A 65 -7.06 -7.40 4.16
N LEU A 66 -6.20 -7.71 3.19
CA LEU A 66 -5.83 -6.79 2.12
C LEU A 66 -7.06 -6.25 1.39
N LEU A 67 -7.95 -7.14 0.95
CA LEU A 67 -9.16 -6.76 0.22
C LEU A 67 -10.07 -5.86 1.08
N LYS A 68 -10.28 -6.20 2.35
CA LYS A 68 -11.08 -5.38 3.27
C LYS A 68 -10.50 -3.98 3.45
N MET A 69 -9.18 -3.88 3.68
CA MET A 69 -8.51 -2.60 3.87
C MET A 69 -8.56 -1.75 2.59
N VAL A 70 -8.32 -2.32 1.41
CA VAL A 70 -8.37 -1.60 0.13
C VAL A 70 -9.79 -1.14 -0.21
N VAL A 71 -10.81 -1.99 0.01
CA VAL A 71 -12.21 -1.62 -0.20
C VAL A 71 -12.62 -0.49 0.74
N HIS A 72 -12.22 -0.56 2.02
CA HIS A 72 -12.49 0.50 2.98
C HIS A 72 -11.78 1.81 2.61
N ALA A 73 -10.48 1.77 2.31
CA ALA A 73 -9.71 2.93 1.86
C ALA A 73 -10.35 3.58 0.62
N ARG A 74 -10.79 2.79 -0.35
CA ARG A 74 -11.49 3.30 -1.53
C ARG A 74 -12.85 3.91 -1.21
N SER A 75 -13.57 3.38 -0.21
CA SER A 75 -14.87 3.92 0.20
C SER A 75 -14.76 5.30 0.86
N GLY A 76 -13.60 5.63 1.45
CA GLY A 76 -13.28 6.97 1.96
C GLY A 76 -13.07 8.01 0.86
N GLY A 77 -12.84 7.62 -0.40
CA GLY A 77 -12.60 8.57 -1.48
C GLY A 77 -11.36 9.43 -1.23
N SER A 78 -11.56 10.72 -0.95
CA SER A 78 -10.48 11.69 -0.67
C SER A 78 -10.25 11.96 0.81
N ILE A 79 -11.03 11.35 1.72
CA ILE A 79 -10.81 11.45 3.17
C ILE A 79 -9.98 10.27 3.66
N GLU A 80 -9.16 10.52 4.68
CA GLU A 80 -8.43 9.44 5.34
C GLU A 80 -9.42 8.60 6.16
N VAL A 81 -9.32 7.29 6.05
CA VAL A 81 -10.04 6.34 6.91
C VAL A 81 -9.03 5.50 7.66
N MET A 82 -9.44 4.95 8.80
CA MET A 82 -8.59 4.04 9.56
C MET A 82 -9.35 2.83 10.10
N GLY A 83 -8.59 1.80 10.44
CA GLY A 83 -9.11 0.60 11.05
C GLY A 83 -8.02 -0.16 11.78
N LEU A 84 -8.39 -1.34 12.28
CA LEU A 84 -7.50 -2.21 13.02
C LEU A 84 -7.26 -3.52 12.29
N MET A 85 -6.11 -4.10 12.58
CA MET A 85 -5.66 -5.37 12.04
C MET A 85 -5.53 -6.39 13.17
N GLN A 86 -6.04 -7.59 12.94
CA GLN A 86 -5.97 -8.71 13.86
C GLN A 86 -5.05 -9.79 13.31
N GLY A 87 -4.33 -10.45 14.22
CA GLY A 87 -3.49 -11.57 13.86
C GLY A 87 -2.58 -12.03 14.97
N LYS A 88 -1.34 -12.37 14.61
CA LYS A 88 -0.36 -12.96 15.54
C LYS A 88 1.06 -12.65 15.11
N THR A 89 2.02 -13.00 15.95
CA THR A 89 3.45 -12.93 15.62
C THR A 89 4.03 -14.33 15.45
N LEU A 90 4.99 -14.45 14.53
CA LEU A 90 5.76 -15.68 14.33
C LEU A 90 7.22 -15.31 14.05
N GLY A 91 8.07 -15.42 15.06
CA GLY A 91 9.47 -14.98 14.96
C GLY A 91 9.57 -13.49 14.62
N ASP A 92 10.33 -13.16 13.57
CA ASP A 92 10.56 -11.81 13.06
C ASP A 92 9.43 -11.26 12.17
N THR A 93 8.31 -11.98 12.06
CA THR A 93 7.22 -11.69 11.14
C THR A 93 5.91 -11.41 11.88
N ILE A 94 5.25 -10.31 11.51
CA ILE A 94 3.88 -10.00 11.95
C ILE A 94 2.90 -10.56 10.92
N LEU A 95 1.93 -11.36 11.36
CA LEU A 95 0.90 -11.92 10.51
C LEU A 95 -0.41 -11.16 10.72
N VAL A 96 -0.92 -10.56 9.66
CA VAL A 96 -2.23 -9.92 9.61
C VAL A 96 -3.22 -10.93 9.00
N MET A 97 -4.10 -11.45 9.86
CA MET A 97 -5.09 -12.46 9.50
C MET A 97 -6.39 -11.83 9.01
N ASP A 98 -6.85 -10.78 9.68
CA ASP A 98 -8.07 -10.05 9.34
C ASP A 98 -7.91 -8.54 9.62
N ALA A 99 -8.82 -7.73 9.07
CA ALA A 99 -8.90 -6.30 9.33
C ALA A 99 -10.36 -5.85 9.42
N PHE A 100 -10.61 -4.79 10.19
CA PHE A 100 -11.93 -4.18 10.33
C PHE A 100 -11.84 -2.66 10.41
N ALA A 101 -12.86 -1.99 9.86
CA ALA A 101 -12.96 -0.53 9.86
C ALA A 101 -13.34 -0.01 11.24
N LEU A 102 -12.75 1.11 11.65
CA LEU A 102 -13.27 1.89 12.77
C LEU A 102 -14.24 2.95 12.23
N PRO A 103 -15.33 3.27 12.97
CA PRO A 103 -16.32 4.26 12.55
C PRO A 103 -15.78 5.68 12.76
N VAL A 104 -14.64 5.98 12.16
CA VAL A 104 -13.87 7.19 12.41
C VAL A 104 -13.38 7.75 11.08
N GLU A 105 -13.63 9.04 10.89
CA GLU A 105 -13.08 9.78 9.75
C GLU A 105 -11.76 10.39 10.20
N GLY A 106 -10.67 9.98 9.54
CA GLY A 106 -9.36 10.56 9.74
C GLY A 106 -9.32 11.95 9.10
N THR A 107 -8.89 12.94 9.86
CA THR A 107 -8.40 14.19 9.28
C THR A 107 -6.97 14.37 9.74
N GLU A 108 -6.09 14.76 8.82
CA GLU A 108 -4.67 15.06 9.08
C GLU A 108 -4.43 16.08 10.20
N THR A 109 -5.47 16.75 10.70
CA THR A 109 -5.39 17.75 11.78
C THR A 109 -6.02 17.31 13.10
N ARG A 110 -6.76 16.19 13.13
CA ARG A 110 -7.44 15.70 14.34
C ARG A 110 -7.52 14.18 14.37
N VAL A 111 -6.81 13.58 15.32
CA VAL A 111 -7.06 12.21 15.81
C VAL A 111 -8.03 12.32 16.99
N ASN A 112 -9.32 12.49 16.73
CA ASN A 112 -10.32 12.53 17.82
C ASN A 112 -11.39 11.47 17.63
N ALA A 113 -10.93 10.22 17.73
CA ALA A 113 -11.76 9.03 17.72
C ALA A 113 -11.82 8.34 19.09
N GLN A 114 -11.28 8.95 20.15
CA GLN A 114 -10.80 8.17 21.29
C GLN A 114 -11.93 7.43 22.03
N ALA A 115 -13.03 8.06 22.42
CA ALA A 115 -14.06 7.36 23.22
C ALA A 115 -14.82 6.29 22.42
N ASP A 116 -15.46 6.67 21.32
CA ASP A 116 -16.35 5.79 20.56
C ASP A 116 -15.59 4.66 19.83
N ALA A 117 -14.36 4.93 19.39
CA ALA A 117 -13.54 3.88 18.77
C ALA A 117 -13.03 2.88 19.80
N TYR A 118 -12.63 3.30 21.01
CA TYR A 118 -12.21 2.36 22.05
C TYR A 118 -13.37 1.46 22.50
N GLU A 119 -14.58 1.99 22.62
CA GLU A 119 -15.77 1.18 22.92
C GLU A 119 -16.02 0.13 21.83
N TYR A 120 -16.03 0.58 20.56
CA TYR A 120 -16.19 -0.33 19.42
C TYR A 120 -15.09 -1.40 19.37
N MET A 121 -13.84 -1.05 19.69
CA MET A 121 -12.71 -2.00 19.74
C MET A 121 -12.92 -3.09 20.78
N VAL A 122 -13.36 -2.73 21.98
CA VAL A 122 -13.59 -3.68 23.08
C VAL A 122 -14.75 -4.61 22.72
N ASP A 123 -15.84 -4.05 22.19
CA ASP A 123 -17.02 -4.82 21.78
C ASP A 123 -16.71 -5.77 20.61
N TYR A 124 -15.98 -5.29 19.59
CA TYR A 124 -15.58 -6.09 18.44
C TYR A 124 -14.64 -7.23 18.85
N SER A 125 -13.65 -6.95 19.70
CA SER A 125 -12.73 -7.96 20.24
C SER A 125 -13.47 -9.01 21.08
N THR A 126 -14.42 -8.57 21.91
CA THR A 126 -15.22 -9.49 22.73
C THR A 126 -16.12 -10.37 21.88
N THR A 127 -16.77 -9.81 20.86
CA THR A 127 -17.64 -10.54 19.93
C THR A 127 -16.84 -11.54 19.09
N ASN A 128 -15.64 -11.18 18.64
CA ASN A 128 -14.76 -12.08 17.90
C ASN A 128 -14.38 -13.33 18.70
N LYS A 129 -14.11 -13.17 20.00
CA LYS A 129 -13.83 -14.31 20.88
C LYS A 129 -15.02 -15.26 20.99
N GLN A 130 -16.25 -14.74 20.96
CA GLN A 130 -17.48 -15.56 21.00
C GLN A 130 -17.67 -16.42 19.74
N VAL A 131 -17.15 -15.98 18.59
CA VAL A 131 -17.20 -16.72 17.32
C VAL A 131 -15.91 -17.49 17.01
N ALA A 132 -15.13 -17.80 18.04
CA ALA A 132 -13.88 -18.57 17.95
C ALA A 132 -12.82 -17.93 17.02
N ARG A 133 -12.71 -16.60 17.04
CA ARG A 133 -11.59 -15.85 16.46
C ARG A 133 -10.66 -15.35 17.58
N PRO A 134 -9.64 -16.14 17.97
CA PRO A 134 -8.80 -15.85 19.11
C PRO A 134 -7.72 -14.78 18.84
N GLU A 135 -7.58 -14.31 17.59
CA GLU A 135 -6.56 -13.36 17.19
C GLU A 135 -6.76 -11.98 17.83
N ASN A 136 -5.70 -11.50 18.49
CA ASN A 136 -5.66 -10.16 19.06
C ASN A 136 -5.30 -9.11 17.99
N VAL A 137 -5.50 -7.85 18.34
CA VAL A 137 -5.05 -6.72 17.51
C VAL A 137 -3.52 -6.70 17.46
N VAL A 138 -2.97 -6.62 16.25
CA VAL A 138 -1.51 -6.58 15.99
C VAL A 138 -1.08 -5.27 15.31
N GLY A 139 -2.02 -4.37 15.03
CA GLY A 139 -1.73 -3.11 14.39
C GLY A 139 -2.97 -2.35 13.96
N TRP A 140 -2.71 -1.24 13.29
CA TRP A 140 -3.70 -0.36 12.70
C TRP A 140 -3.34 -0.08 11.25
N TYR A 141 -4.34 0.23 10.44
CA TYR A 141 -4.14 0.71 9.09
C TYR A 141 -4.88 2.02 8.88
N HIS A 142 -4.37 2.85 7.98
CA HIS A 142 -5.07 4.04 7.50
C HIS A 142 -4.77 4.28 6.01
N SER A 143 -5.54 5.17 5.40
CA SER A 143 -5.38 5.51 3.99
C SER A 143 -4.74 6.87 3.79
N HIS A 144 -3.84 7.00 2.81
CA HIS A 144 -3.31 8.25 2.30
C HIS A 144 -3.72 8.46 0.84
N PRO A 145 -4.87 9.12 0.55
CA PRO A 145 -5.35 9.22 -0.83
C PRO A 145 -4.51 10.18 -1.69
N GLY A 146 -3.62 9.64 -2.52
CA GLY A 146 -2.90 10.36 -3.58
C GLY A 146 -1.49 10.86 -3.24
N TYR A 147 -1.03 10.76 -2.00
CA TYR A 147 0.29 11.26 -1.56
C TYR A 147 1.25 10.16 -1.09
N GLY A 148 0.90 8.88 -1.32
CA GLY A 148 1.80 7.75 -1.11
C GLY A 148 1.81 7.21 0.32
N CYS A 149 2.50 6.09 0.49
CA CYS A 149 2.54 5.35 1.73
C CYS A 149 3.78 5.73 2.54
N TRP A 150 3.59 6.51 3.60
CA TRP A 150 4.60 6.98 4.56
C TRP A 150 3.89 7.40 5.85
N LEU A 151 4.63 7.64 6.94
CA LEU A 151 4.05 8.11 8.22
C LEU A 151 4.30 9.61 8.42
N SER A 152 3.23 10.37 8.66
CA SER A 152 3.28 11.78 9.09
C SER A 152 3.77 11.91 10.53
N GLY A 153 4.06 13.14 10.98
CA GLY A 153 4.41 13.38 12.39
C GLY A 153 3.34 12.91 13.40
N ILE A 154 2.06 12.98 13.01
CA ILE A 154 0.93 12.50 13.81
C ILE A 154 0.89 10.97 13.83
N ASP A 155 1.12 10.33 12.67
CA ASP A 155 1.14 8.87 12.58
C ASP A 155 2.31 8.29 13.36
N VAL A 156 3.48 8.92 13.31
CA VAL A 156 4.64 8.53 14.11
C VAL A 156 4.32 8.63 15.60
N SER A 157 3.72 9.74 16.05
CA SER A 157 3.33 9.92 17.45
C SER A 157 2.30 8.88 17.91
N THR A 158 1.30 8.59 17.06
CA THR A 158 0.26 7.58 17.31
C THR A 158 0.87 6.18 17.37
N GLN A 159 1.73 5.85 16.42
CA GLN A 159 2.40 4.56 16.35
C GLN A 159 3.39 4.35 17.51
N MET A 160 4.11 5.40 17.94
CA MET A 160 4.96 5.34 19.13
C MET A 160 4.13 5.05 20.39
N LEU A 161 2.98 5.71 20.56
CA LEU A 161 2.08 5.45 21.68
C LEU A 161 1.56 4.01 21.65
N ASN A 162 1.13 3.53 20.49
CA ASN A 162 0.64 2.16 20.35
C ASN A 162 1.74 1.12 20.60
N GLN A 163 2.97 1.34 20.11
CA GLN A 163 4.12 0.49 20.42
C GLN A 163 4.51 0.55 21.91
N GLN A 164 4.23 1.66 22.61
CA GLN A 164 4.50 1.74 24.05
C GLN A 164 3.51 0.92 24.88
N PHE A 165 2.22 0.93 24.53
CA PHE A 165 1.16 0.34 25.37
C PHE A 165 0.58 -0.99 24.84
N GLN A 166 0.70 -1.28 23.54
CA GLN A 166 0.07 -2.40 22.85
C GLN A 166 1.06 -3.19 21.97
N GLU A 167 2.33 -3.27 22.37
CA GLU A 167 3.34 -4.04 21.62
C GLU A 167 3.02 -5.54 21.63
N PRO A 168 3.12 -6.27 20.49
CA PRO A 168 3.60 -5.84 19.19
C PRO A 168 2.56 -5.13 18.31
N PHE A 169 2.91 -3.95 17.78
CA PHE A 169 1.99 -3.12 16.97
C PHE A 169 2.58 -2.68 15.63
N LEU A 170 1.81 -2.79 14.55
CA LEU A 170 2.19 -2.42 13.19
C LEU A 170 1.35 -1.25 12.66
N ALA A 171 1.95 -0.31 11.92
CA ALA A 171 1.22 0.67 11.11
C ALA A 171 1.22 0.25 9.65
N VAL A 172 0.05 0.20 9.00
CA VAL A 172 -0.08 -0.01 7.56
C VAL A 172 -0.72 1.21 6.90
N VAL A 173 -0.17 1.66 5.79
CA VAL A 173 -0.68 2.79 5.01
C VAL A 173 -1.06 2.30 3.63
N ILE A 174 -2.23 2.69 3.13
CA ILE A 174 -2.71 2.32 1.79
C ILE A 174 -3.06 3.59 1.00
N ASP A 175 -2.57 3.69 -0.23
CA ASP A 175 -3.01 4.76 -1.14
C ASP A 175 -4.03 4.20 -2.16
N PRO A 176 -5.34 4.39 -1.94
CA PRO A 176 -6.37 3.86 -2.83
C PRO A 176 -6.35 4.55 -4.21
N THR A 177 -5.91 5.81 -4.27
CA THR A 177 -5.88 6.62 -5.50
C THR A 177 -4.74 6.18 -6.42
N ARG A 178 -3.55 5.95 -5.86
CA ARG A 178 -2.42 5.37 -6.59
C ARG A 178 -2.67 3.93 -6.96
N THR A 179 -3.35 3.16 -6.10
CA THR A 179 -3.72 1.78 -6.40
C THR A 179 -4.54 1.68 -7.69
N VAL A 180 -5.51 2.58 -7.88
CA VAL A 180 -6.34 2.62 -9.10
C VAL A 180 -5.52 3.10 -10.31
N SER A 181 -4.65 4.08 -10.13
CA SER A 181 -3.86 4.67 -11.23
C SER A 181 -2.75 3.76 -11.73
N ALA A 182 -2.04 3.08 -10.82
CA ALA A 182 -0.92 2.19 -11.12
C ALA A 182 -1.37 0.76 -11.43
N GLY A 183 -2.59 0.36 -11.06
CA GLY A 183 -3.08 -1.01 -11.23
C GLY A 183 -2.44 -2.05 -10.29
N LYS A 184 -1.62 -1.58 -9.34
CA LYS A 184 -0.98 -2.38 -8.28
C LYS A 184 -1.35 -1.77 -6.93
N VAL A 185 -1.61 -2.60 -5.92
CA VAL A 185 -1.90 -2.11 -4.58
C VAL A 185 -0.69 -1.35 -4.03
N ASP A 186 -0.90 -0.05 -3.76
CA ASP A 186 0.08 0.81 -3.13
C ASP A 186 -0.14 0.75 -1.61
N ILE A 187 0.77 0.04 -0.94
CA ILE A 187 0.68 -0.30 0.47
C ILE A 187 2.08 -0.29 1.09
N GLY A 188 2.19 0.35 2.25
CA GLY A 188 3.40 0.37 3.07
C GLY A 188 3.12 -0.15 4.46
N ALA A 189 4.11 -0.79 5.08
CA ALA A 189 4.04 -1.31 6.43
C ALA A 189 5.23 -0.75 7.21
N PHE A 190 4.98 -0.14 8.36
CA PHE A 190 5.95 0.67 9.05
C PHE A 190 5.92 0.42 10.56
N ARG A 191 7.09 0.58 11.17
CA ARG A 191 7.26 0.62 12.63
C ARG A 191 8.19 1.75 13.02
N THR A 192 7.91 2.40 14.14
CA THR A 192 8.69 3.52 14.65
C THR A 192 9.84 3.02 15.52
N TYR A 193 10.94 3.79 15.49
CA TYR A 193 12.06 3.57 16.39
C TYR A 193 11.74 4.05 17.82
N PRO A 194 12.27 3.38 18.85
CA PRO A 194 12.17 3.86 20.22
C PRO A 194 12.77 5.25 20.39
N GLN A 195 12.23 6.02 21.36
CA GLN A 195 12.73 7.37 21.65
C GLN A 195 14.22 7.34 22.02
N GLY A 196 15.03 8.11 21.29
CA GLY A 196 16.48 8.21 21.53
C GLY A 196 17.34 7.23 20.73
N TYR A 197 16.73 6.27 20.02
CA TYR A 197 17.46 5.44 19.06
C TYR A 197 17.78 6.24 17.80
N LYS A 198 19.06 6.23 17.40
CA LYS A 198 19.48 6.77 16.10
C LYS A 198 19.71 5.58 15.17
N PRO A 199 18.96 5.46 14.06
CA PRO A 199 19.23 4.40 13.10
C PRO A 199 20.67 4.54 12.56
N PRO A 200 21.33 3.42 12.24
CA PRO A 200 22.49 3.45 11.34
C PRO A 200 22.10 4.21 10.06
N ASP A 201 23.03 4.88 9.37
CA ASP A 201 22.74 5.58 8.11
C ASP A 201 22.20 4.60 7.07
N ASP A 202 20.88 4.39 7.07
CA ASP A 202 20.19 3.50 6.16
C ASP A 202 20.06 4.16 4.79
N PRO A 203 20.16 3.39 3.70
CA PRO A 203 19.84 3.89 2.39
C PRO A 203 18.39 4.37 2.40
N VAL A 204 18.19 5.59 1.91
CA VAL A 204 16.90 6.26 1.84
C VAL A 204 15.87 5.32 1.20
N SER A 205 14.75 5.15 1.90
CA SER A 205 13.52 4.46 1.47
C SER A 205 13.21 4.68 -0.02
N GLU A 206 12.58 3.68 -0.63
CA GLU A 206 12.11 3.69 -2.02
C GLU A 206 11.50 5.06 -2.40
N TYR A 207 12.04 5.69 -3.46
CA TYR A 207 11.61 7.03 -3.86
C TYR A 207 10.13 7.03 -4.25
N GLN A 208 9.35 7.83 -3.54
CA GLN A 208 7.95 8.08 -3.86
C GLN A 208 7.78 9.56 -4.25
N THR A 209 6.95 9.80 -5.26
CA THR A 209 6.50 11.16 -5.60
C THR A 209 5.61 11.66 -4.47
N ILE A 210 6.04 12.68 -3.74
CA ILE A 210 5.27 13.29 -2.64
C ILE A 210 4.89 14.72 -3.08
N PRO A 211 3.62 15.14 -2.88
CA PRO A 211 3.21 16.50 -3.13
C PRO A 211 3.99 17.54 -2.32
N LEU A 212 4.15 18.75 -2.87
CA LEU A 212 4.92 19.83 -2.23
C LEU A 212 4.41 20.22 -0.84
N ASN A 213 3.10 20.20 -0.62
CA ASN A 213 2.50 20.52 0.68
C ASN A 213 2.80 19.46 1.77
N LYS A 214 3.40 18.32 1.41
CA LYS A 214 3.67 17.19 2.31
C LYS A 214 5.15 16.83 2.41
N ILE A 215 5.99 17.38 1.53
CA ILE A 215 7.41 17.02 1.45
C ILE A 215 8.21 17.42 2.71
N GLU A 216 7.84 18.52 3.36
CA GLU A 216 8.51 18.97 4.58
C GLU A 216 8.26 18.02 5.75
N ASP A 217 6.99 17.65 5.96
CA ASP A 217 6.59 16.71 7.02
C ASP A 217 7.23 15.33 6.80
N PHE A 218 7.21 14.83 5.56
CA PHE A 218 7.93 13.62 5.20
C PHE A 218 9.43 13.71 5.51
N GLY A 219 10.10 14.81 5.12
CA GLY A 219 11.54 15.00 5.29
C GLY A 219 11.99 15.03 6.75
N VAL A 220 11.13 15.50 7.66
CA VAL A 220 11.41 15.56 9.11
C VAL A 220 11.27 14.19 9.78
N HIS A 221 10.25 13.42 9.38
CA HIS A 221 9.84 12.20 10.08
C HIS A 221 10.32 10.89 9.41
N CYS A 222 10.80 10.90 8.18
CA CYS A 222 11.22 9.69 7.44
C CYS A 222 12.32 8.86 8.11
N LYS A 223 13.10 9.44 9.02
CA LYS A 223 14.15 8.73 9.79
C LYS A 223 13.65 8.14 11.11
N GLN A 224 12.40 8.38 11.48
CA GLN A 224 11.83 7.97 12.77
C GLN A 224 11.14 6.61 12.70
N TYR A 225 11.02 6.03 11.51
CA TYR A 225 10.44 4.72 11.27
C TYR A 225 11.23 3.96 10.20
N TYR A 226 10.93 2.68 10.08
CA TYR A 226 11.45 1.82 9.02
C TYR A 226 10.31 1.04 8.37
N ALA A 227 10.51 0.70 7.10
CA ALA A 227 9.57 -0.10 6.32
C ALA A 227 9.83 -1.60 6.55
N LEU A 228 8.76 -2.39 6.59
CA LEU A 228 8.81 -3.85 6.66
C LEU A 228 8.48 -4.44 5.29
N ASP A 229 9.11 -5.58 4.98
CA ASP A 229 8.83 -6.30 3.73
C ASP A 229 7.43 -6.92 3.78
N ILE A 230 6.56 -6.47 2.88
CA ILE A 230 5.19 -6.96 2.77
C ILE A 230 5.14 -8.17 1.85
N THR A 231 4.60 -9.25 2.38
CA THR A 231 4.27 -10.46 1.60
C THR A 231 2.80 -10.81 1.84
N TYR A 232 2.19 -11.51 0.89
CA TYR A 232 0.78 -11.91 1.02
C TYR A 232 0.64 -13.42 1.06
N PHE A 233 -0.41 -13.87 1.72
CA PHE A 233 -0.80 -15.27 1.74
C PHE A 233 -2.30 -15.41 1.58
N LYS A 234 -2.73 -16.58 1.12
CA LYS A 234 -4.13 -16.93 0.94
C LYS A 234 -4.32 -18.41 1.25
N SER A 235 -5.50 -18.78 1.71
CA SER A 235 -5.82 -20.18 1.95
C SER A 235 -6.02 -20.94 0.64
N SER A 236 -6.02 -22.27 0.74
CA SER A 236 -6.43 -23.15 -0.35
C SER A 236 -7.85 -22.81 -0.85
N LEU A 237 -8.79 -22.58 0.07
CA LEU A 237 -10.17 -22.20 -0.25
C LEU A 237 -10.27 -20.81 -0.87
N ASP A 238 -9.53 -19.83 -0.34
CA ASP A 238 -9.50 -18.47 -0.91
C ASP A 238 -9.01 -18.49 -2.36
N SER A 239 -8.02 -19.34 -2.65
CA SER A 239 -7.53 -19.53 -4.02
C SER A 239 -8.65 -20.01 -4.94
N HIS A 240 -9.41 -21.01 -4.51
CA HIS A 240 -10.54 -21.52 -5.29
C HIS A 240 -11.66 -20.47 -5.46
N LEU A 241 -11.95 -19.71 -4.41
CA LEU A 241 -12.97 -18.67 -4.44
C LEU A 241 -12.57 -17.53 -5.39
N LEU A 242 -11.31 -17.10 -5.36
CA LEU A 242 -10.77 -16.09 -6.28
C LEU A 242 -10.85 -16.53 -7.74
N ASP A 243 -10.62 -17.81 -8.05
CA ASP A 243 -10.80 -18.35 -9.40
C ASP A 243 -12.25 -18.25 -9.88
N LEU A 244 -13.21 -18.58 -9.01
CA LEU A 244 -14.64 -18.46 -9.30
C LEU A 244 -15.07 -17.00 -9.49
N LEU A 245 -14.56 -16.09 -8.65
CA LEU A 245 -14.80 -14.66 -8.80
C LEU A 245 -14.21 -14.15 -10.12
N TRP A 246 -13.00 -14.56 -10.47
CA TRP A 246 -12.36 -14.15 -11.71
C TRP A 246 -13.22 -14.50 -12.93
N ASN A 247 -13.79 -15.72 -12.95
CA ASN A 247 -14.69 -16.16 -14.03
C ASN A 247 -15.95 -15.29 -14.20
N LYS A 248 -16.38 -14.57 -13.17
CA LYS A 248 -17.56 -13.68 -13.20
C LYS A 248 -17.18 -12.21 -13.40
N TYR A 249 -16.08 -11.76 -12.82
CA TYR A 249 -15.73 -10.34 -12.71
C TYR A 249 -14.69 -9.87 -13.71
N TRP A 250 -14.07 -10.75 -14.51
CA TRP A 250 -13.10 -10.35 -15.55
C TRP A 250 -13.65 -9.30 -16.53
N VAL A 251 -14.97 -9.34 -16.80
CA VAL A 251 -15.65 -8.36 -17.66
C VAL A 251 -15.56 -6.95 -17.06
N ASN A 252 -15.70 -6.81 -15.74
CA ASN A 252 -15.61 -5.51 -15.06
C ASN A 252 -14.19 -4.93 -15.14
N THR A 253 -13.18 -5.79 -15.09
CA THR A 253 -11.78 -5.39 -15.28
C THR A 253 -11.57 -4.82 -16.68
N LEU A 254 -12.14 -5.45 -17.71
CA LEU A 254 -12.05 -4.97 -19.09
C LEU A 254 -12.94 -3.75 -19.39
N SER A 255 -14.06 -3.57 -18.68
CA SER A 255 -14.92 -2.40 -18.88
C SER A 255 -14.47 -1.18 -18.07
N SER A 256 -13.52 -1.35 -17.16
CA SER A 256 -13.00 -0.24 -16.35
C SER A 256 -12.14 0.68 -17.19
N SER A 257 -12.32 2.00 -17.00
CA SER A 257 -11.50 3.03 -17.64
C SER A 257 -10.70 3.74 -16.56
N PRO A 258 -9.41 3.38 -16.37
CA PRO A 258 -8.57 3.99 -15.34
C PRO A 258 -8.46 5.51 -15.49
N ILE A 259 -8.38 6.01 -16.73
CA ILE A 259 -8.26 7.45 -17.04
C ILE A 259 -9.44 8.25 -16.49
N LEU A 260 -10.66 7.74 -16.63
CA LEU A 260 -11.83 8.46 -16.14
C LEU A 260 -11.92 8.41 -14.61
N ALA A 261 -11.49 7.31 -14.01
CA ALA A 261 -11.51 7.13 -12.57
C ALA A 261 -10.46 7.98 -11.82
N SER A 262 -9.31 8.26 -12.44
CA SER A 262 -8.21 9.02 -11.82
C SER A 262 -8.00 10.43 -12.39
N ARG A 263 -8.98 10.97 -13.14
CA ARG A 263 -8.87 12.29 -13.81
C ARG A 263 -8.46 13.42 -12.85
N ASP A 264 -9.14 13.54 -11.72
CA ASP A 264 -8.90 14.64 -10.77
C ASP A 264 -7.54 14.48 -10.07
N TYR A 265 -7.14 13.24 -9.78
CA TYR A 265 -5.82 12.93 -9.24
C TYR A 265 -4.70 13.35 -10.21
N VAL A 266 -4.82 12.98 -11.48
CA VAL A 266 -3.84 13.30 -12.52
C VAL A 266 -3.76 14.81 -12.74
N ALA A 267 -4.90 15.51 -12.78
CA ALA A 267 -4.92 16.96 -12.85
C ALA A 267 -4.18 17.59 -11.64
N GLY A 268 -4.43 17.09 -10.43
CA GLY A 268 -3.72 17.51 -9.22
C GLY A 268 -2.21 17.27 -9.28
N GLN A 269 -1.77 16.11 -9.78
CA GLN A 269 -0.34 15.82 -9.98
C GLN A 269 0.32 16.75 -11.00
N ILE A 270 -0.40 17.17 -12.04
CA ILE A 270 0.10 18.14 -13.03
C ILE A 270 0.24 19.54 -12.41
N PHE A 271 -0.73 19.97 -11.58
CA PHE A 271 -0.60 21.23 -10.83
C PHE A 271 0.60 21.19 -9.87
N ASP A 272 0.75 20.12 -9.08
CA ASP A 272 1.91 19.95 -8.19
C ASP A 272 3.25 19.95 -8.95
N LEU A 273 3.30 19.31 -10.11
CA LEU A 273 4.48 19.31 -10.98
C LEU A 273 4.81 20.72 -11.50
N ALA A 274 3.80 21.51 -11.85
CA ALA A 274 3.98 22.90 -12.29
C ALA A 274 4.55 23.77 -11.17
N ASP A 275 4.02 23.64 -9.95
CA ASP A 275 4.53 24.36 -8.78
C ASP A 275 5.98 23.96 -8.45
N LYS A 276 6.32 22.66 -8.56
CA LYS A 276 7.70 22.16 -8.38
C LYS A 276 8.65 22.75 -9.42
N LEU A 277 8.20 22.86 -10.67
CA LEU A 277 8.98 23.45 -11.76
C LEU A 277 9.24 24.95 -11.51
N GLU A 278 8.22 25.70 -11.09
CA GLU A 278 8.36 27.13 -10.75
C GLU A 278 9.35 27.35 -9.60
N GLN A 279 9.29 26.52 -8.54
CA GLN A 279 10.25 26.58 -7.43
C GLN A 279 11.68 26.28 -7.89
N ALA A 280 11.88 25.28 -8.75
CA ALA A 280 13.19 24.94 -9.29
C ALA A 280 13.74 26.06 -10.19
N GLU A 281 12.89 26.71 -11.00
CA GLU A 281 13.27 27.85 -11.82
C GLU A 281 13.73 29.04 -10.96
N ASN A 282 12.96 29.39 -9.93
CA ASN A 282 13.29 30.48 -9.01
C ASN A 282 14.61 30.24 -8.26
N GLN A 283 14.90 28.99 -7.87
CA GLN A 283 16.17 28.62 -7.25
C GLN A 283 17.35 28.73 -8.22
N MET A 284 17.18 28.31 -9.48
CA MET A 284 18.22 28.46 -10.50
C MET A 284 18.47 29.93 -10.86
N ALA A 285 17.42 30.75 -10.94
CA ALA A 285 17.53 32.19 -11.17
C ALA A 285 18.30 32.88 -10.02
N SER A 286 18.00 32.51 -8.78
CA SER A 286 18.69 33.00 -7.58
C SER A 286 20.16 32.55 -7.51
N ALA A 287 20.45 31.31 -7.90
CA ALA A 287 21.82 30.78 -7.97
C ALA A 287 22.67 31.49 -9.05
N ARG A 288 22.06 31.90 -10.17
CA ARG A 288 22.73 32.69 -11.22
C ARG A 288 23.10 34.10 -10.75
N TYR A 289 22.30 34.72 -9.87
CA TYR A 289 22.64 36.01 -9.25
C TYR A 289 23.66 35.89 -8.11
N GLY A 290 23.60 34.82 -7.30
CA GLY A 290 24.54 34.59 -6.20
C GLY A 290 25.96 34.16 -6.62
N SER A 291 26.11 33.57 -7.82
CA SER A 291 27.41 33.12 -8.34
C SER A 291 28.38 34.27 -8.68
N TYR A 292 27.93 35.53 -8.72
CA TYR A 292 28.80 36.68 -8.94
C TYR A 292 29.52 37.18 -7.67
N MET A 293 29.18 36.67 -6.46
CA MET A 293 29.73 37.22 -5.20
C MET A 293 30.39 36.20 -4.24
N SER A 294 30.51 34.92 -4.58
CA SER A 294 31.16 33.95 -3.68
C SER A 294 32.08 32.96 -4.41
N SER A 295 33.39 33.21 -4.28
CA SER A 295 34.45 32.26 -4.58
C SER A 295 34.85 31.55 -3.29
N SER A 296 34.16 30.46 -2.93
CA SER A 296 34.67 29.51 -1.93
C SER A 296 34.00 28.15 -2.08
N GLN A 297 34.78 27.19 -2.57
CA GLN A 297 34.43 25.79 -2.69
C GLN A 297 34.18 25.17 -1.31
N ARG A 298 32.98 24.60 -1.11
CA ARG A 298 32.81 23.36 -0.34
C ARG A 298 31.97 22.41 -1.17
N LYS A 299 32.60 21.32 -1.63
CA LYS A 299 31.91 20.17 -2.22
C LYS A 299 31.00 19.56 -1.14
N LYS A 300 29.71 19.92 -1.16
CA LYS A 300 28.65 19.04 -0.65
C LYS A 300 28.50 17.90 -1.65
N GLU A 301 28.30 16.68 -1.13
CA GLU A 301 27.92 15.50 -1.94
C GLU A 301 26.74 15.83 -2.87
N PRO A 302 26.58 15.13 -4.01
CA PRO A 302 25.54 15.46 -4.97
C PRO A 302 24.19 15.05 -4.39
N GLU A 303 23.56 15.95 -3.64
CA GLU A 303 22.11 15.91 -3.46
C GLU A 303 21.49 15.85 -4.87
N GLU A 304 20.70 14.82 -5.11
CA GLU A 304 20.03 14.62 -6.39
C GLU A 304 19.34 15.92 -6.83
N SER A 305 19.68 16.39 -8.04
CA SER A 305 19.19 17.67 -8.54
C SER A 305 17.66 17.69 -8.48
N GLN A 306 17.08 18.80 -8.00
CA GLN A 306 15.62 18.97 -7.98
C GLN A 306 15.00 18.73 -9.36
N LEU A 307 15.69 19.13 -10.44
CA LEU A 307 15.27 18.85 -11.81
C LEU A 307 15.21 17.36 -12.13
N THR A 308 16.11 16.54 -11.57
CA THR A 308 16.09 15.08 -11.73
C THR A 308 14.87 14.48 -11.03
N LYS A 309 14.50 14.96 -9.84
CA LYS A 309 13.29 14.55 -9.13
C LYS A 309 12.03 14.91 -9.92
N ILE A 310 11.95 16.15 -10.40
CA ILE A 310 10.86 16.62 -11.27
C ILE A 310 10.74 15.78 -12.55
N THR A 311 11.87 15.43 -13.18
CA THR A 311 11.89 14.59 -14.38
C THR A 311 11.36 13.18 -14.10
N ARG A 312 11.64 12.62 -12.92
CA ARG A 312 11.07 11.33 -12.50
C ARG A 312 9.57 11.43 -12.27
N ASP A 313 9.12 12.47 -11.57
CA ASP A 313 7.70 12.72 -11.32
C ASP A 313 6.93 12.89 -12.64
N SER A 314 7.46 13.67 -13.59
CA SER A 314 6.85 13.86 -14.92
C SER A 314 6.81 12.56 -15.73
N SER A 315 7.88 11.76 -15.66
CA SER A 315 7.96 10.47 -16.35
C SER A 315 6.94 9.47 -15.80
N LYS A 316 6.77 9.45 -14.47
CA LYS A 316 5.78 8.59 -13.80
C LYS A 316 4.36 8.92 -14.23
N ILE A 317 3.97 10.21 -14.16
CA ILE A 317 2.65 10.68 -14.59
C ILE A 317 2.39 10.30 -16.05
N THR A 318 3.38 10.52 -16.92
CA THR A 318 3.27 10.17 -18.35
C THR A 318 3.10 8.67 -18.55
N ALA A 319 3.87 7.83 -17.84
CA ALA A 319 3.78 6.40 -17.94
C ALA A 319 2.40 5.87 -17.52
N GLU A 320 1.83 6.39 -16.43
CA GLU A 320 0.48 6.03 -15.96
C GLU A 320 -0.60 6.43 -16.99
N GLN A 321 -0.51 7.62 -17.59
CA GLN A 321 -1.43 8.05 -18.64
C GLN A 321 -1.32 7.20 -19.91
N VAL A 322 -0.11 6.86 -20.33
CA VAL A 322 0.11 5.95 -21.47
C VAL A 322 -0.48 4.58 -21.17
N HIS A 323 -0.33 4.05 -19.95
CA HIS A 323 -0.92 2.77 -19.56
C HIS A 323 -2.45 2.80 -19.61
N GLY A 324 -3.06 3.89 -19.12
CA GLY A 324 -4.49 4.12 -19.22
C GLY A 324 -4.98 4.24 -20.66
N LEU A 325 -4.23 4.89 -21.54
CA LEU A 325 -4.58 5.02 -22.96
C LEU A 325 -4.43 3.68 -23.69
N MET A 326 -3.41 2.89 -23.34
CA MET A 326 -3.22 1.55 -23.89
C MET A 326 -4.43 0.66 -23.62
N SER A 327 -5.02 0.70 -22.43
CA SER A 327 -6.24 -0.08 -22.16
C SER A 327 -7.41 0.40 -23.02
N GLN A 328 -7.61 1.71 -23.15
CA GLN A 328 -8.67 2.31 -23.98
C GLN A 328 -8.50 2.11 -25.48
N VAL A 329 -7.29 1.93 -26.00
CA VAL A 329 -7.08 1.65 -27.44
C VAL A 329 -7.23 0.16 -27.70
N ARG A 330 -6.62 -0.68 -26.86
CA ARG A 330 -6.54 -2.13 -27.04
C ARG A 330 -7.90 -2.82 -26.90
N ILE A 331 -8.73 -2.38 -25.96
CA ILE A 331 -10.05 -2.98 -25.73
C ILE A 331 -10.95 -2.75 -26.96
N PRO A 332 -11.21 -1.53 -27.45
CA PRO A 332 -12.01 -1.32 -28.66
C PRO A 332 -11.37 -1.92 -29.91
N SER A 333 -10.05 -1.91 -30.07
CA SER A 333 -9.40 -2.50 -31.25
C SER A 333 -9.74 -3.98 -31.44
N GLY A 334 -9.85 -4.73 -30.32
CA GLY A 334 -10.28 -6.13 -30.34
C GLY A 334 -11.74 -6.36 -30.72
N PHE A 335 -12.58 -5.37 -30.43
CA PHE A 335 -14.02 -5.46 -30.63
C PHE A 335 -14.47 -4.81 -31.95
N SER A 336 -13.76 -3.80 -32.43
CA SER A 336 -14.14 -2.97 -33.58
C SER A 336 -13.49 -3.41 -34.89
N TYR A 337 -12.33 -4.09 -34.86
CA TYR A 337 -11.59 -4.49 -36.08
C TYR A 337 -11.58 -6.00 -36.38
N GLY A 338 -12.23 -6.83 -35.57
CA GLY A 338 -12.43 -8.24 -35.88
C GLY A 338 -13.64 -8.46 -36.80
N PRO A 339 -13.58 -9.31 -37.84
CA PRO A 339 -14.78 -9.73 -38.52
C PRO A 339 -15.56 -10.58 -37.53
N PHE A 340 -16.62 -10.03 -36.93
CA PHE A 340 -17.62 -10.82 -36.20
C PHE A 340 -18.40 -11.69 -37.20
N LYS A 341 -17.73 -12.70 -37.75
CA LYS A 341 -18.39 -13.89 -38.29
C LYS A 341 -18.64 -14.82 -37.10
N ASN A 342 -19.89 -14.83 -36.65
CA ASN A 342 -20.55 -15.89 -35.89
C ASN A 342 -19.65 -17.00 -35.35
N SER A 343 -18.98 -16.76 -34.23
CA SER A 343 -18.72 -17.81 -33.25
C SER A 343 -18.29 -17.17 -31.92
N THR A 344 -19.00 -17.55 -30.85
CA THR A 344 -18.69 -17.25 -29.44
C THR A 344 -17.27 -17.68 -29.04
N THR A 345 -16.61 -18.49 -29.87
CA THR A 345 -15.27 -19.05 -29.69
C THR A 345 -14.13 -18.06 -29.95
N ASN A 346 -14.30 -17.09 -30.86
CA ASN A 346 -13.23 -16.13 -31.21
C ASN A 346 -13.02 -15.04 -30.15
N PHE A 347 -14.06 -14.73 -29.39
CA PHE A 347 -14.01 -13.70 -28.37
C PHE A 347 -13.22 -14.14 -27.14
N GLN A 348 -13.32 -15.43 -26.76
CA GLN A 348 -12.44 -16.01 -25.76
C GLN A 348 -10.98 -15.87 -26.21
N ASN A 349 -10.59 -16.35 -27.39
CA ASN A 349 -9.20 -16.33 -27.86
C ASN A 349 -8.54 -14.94 -27.88
N PHE A 350 -9.28 -13.85 -28.11
CA PHE A 350 -8.75 -12.49 -28.04
C PHE A 350 -8.34 -12.09 -26.60
N ILE A 351 -9.11 -12.50 -25.59
CA ILE A 351 -8.81 -12.27 -24.17
C ILE A 351 -7.59 -13.10 -23.73
N TRP A 352 -7.29 -14.22 -24.39
CA TRP A 352 -6.18 -15.10 -24.01
C TRP A 352 -4.78 -14.64 -24.44
N THR A 353 -4.70 -13.57 -25.23
CA THR A 353 -3.43 -13.01 -25.73
C THR A 353 -3.03 -11.70 -25.02
N LEU A 354 -3.90 -11.21 -24.12
CA LEU A 354 -3.64 -10.13 -23.17
C LEU A 354 -3.09 -10.71 -21.87
#